data_AF-A0A6M1SFA9-F1
#
_entry.id   AF-A0A6M1SFA9-F1
#
_cell.length_a   1.000
_cell.length_b   1.000
_cell.length_c   1.000
_cell.angle_alpha   90.00
_cell.angle_beta   90.00
_cell.angle_gamma   90.00
#
_symmetry.space_group_name_H-M   'P 1'
#
loop_
_entity.id
_entity.type
_entity.pdbx_description
1 polymer ?
#
loop_
_entity_poly.entity_id
_entity_poly.type
_entity_poly.pdbx_seq_one_letter_code
_entity_poly.pdbx_strand_id
1 'polypeptide(L)'
;MLMARTTLFEQVGGFDPALRRVEDLDWAIRLALAGGWFIGTEETLFLQHATTGADKSYERNRDAEIALAEKHTDYLRSIRRYHLARNWPVLRYYHFKRDYLSFALQFLRIWLVNPLMATKHILATGPKRLAHERRMRAQS
;
A
#
# COMPACT_ATOMS: atom_id res chain seq x y z
N MET A 1 6.60 9.17 -8.23
CA MET A 1 5.85 9.74 -9.37
C MET A 1 5.88 8.75 -10.51
N LEU A 2 4.75 8.51 -11.16
CA LEU A 2 4.63 7.60 -12.30
C LEU A 2 4.49 8.45 -13.58
N MET A 3 5.29 8.16 -14.59
CA MET A 3 5.16 8.75 -15.93
C MET A 3 4.98 7.62 -16.94
N ALA A 4 4.04 7.78 -17.85
CA ALA A 4 3.79 6.84 -18.93
C ALA A 4 3.30 7.57 -20.18
N ARG A 5 3.47 6.96 -21.36
CA ARG A 5 2.94 7.50 -22.61
C ARG A 5 1.42 7.61 -22.53
N THR A 6 0.84 8.69 -23.05
CA THR A 6 -0.62 8.89 -23.07
C THR A 6 -1.35 7.73 -23.71
N THR A 7 -0.83 7.23 -24.84
CA THR A 7 -1.38 6.07 -25.55
C THR A 7 -1.41 4.81 -24.68
N LEU A 8 -0.39 4.60 -23.84
CA LEU A 8 -0.36 3.48 -22.91
C LEU A 8 -1.38 3.66 -21.78
N PHE A 9 -1.55 4.90 -21.31
CA PHE A 9 -2.56 5.25 -20.32
C PHE A 9 -3.97 4.93 -20.80
N GLU A 10 -4.28 5.29 -22.04
CA GLU A 10 -5.55 5.03 -22.70
C GLU A 10 -5.77 3.52 -22.92
N GLN A 11 -4.75 2.80 -23.41
CA GLN A 11 -4.82 1.35 -23.64
C GLN A 11 -5.10 0.55 -22.35
N VAL A 12 -4.52 0.96 -21.22
CA VAL A 12 -4.71 0.30 -19.92
C VAL A 12 -6.04 0.72 -19.26
N GLY A 13 -6.70 1.77 -19.77
CA GLY A 13 -8.02 2.22 -19.33
C GLY A 13 -8.02 3.32 -18.28
N GLY A 14 -7.00 4.19 -18.25
CA GLY A 14 -6.98 5.38 -17.38
C GLY A 14 -7.05 5.09 -15.88
N PHE A 15 -7.23 6.11 -15.04
CA PHE A 15 -7.49 5.91 -13.62
C PHE A 15 -8.95 5.53 -13.37
N ASP A 16 -9.16 4.65 -12.41
CA ASP A 16 -10.50 4.28 -11.98
C ASP A 16 -11.12 5.43 -11.16
N PRO A 17 -12.20 6.07 -11.63
CA PRO A 17 -12.82 7.18 -10.91
C PRO A 17 -13.45 6.79 -9.57
N ALA A 18 -13.68 5.50 -9.32
CA ALA A 18 -14.16 5.00 -8.03
C ALA A 18 -13.05 5.04 -6.95
N LEU A 19 -11.77 5.07 -7.36
CA LEU A 19 -10.63 5.13 -6.45
C LEU A 19 -10.18 6.59 -6.29
N ARG A 20 -10.53 7.20 -5.15
CA ARG A 20 -10.05 8.55 -4.78
C ARG A 20 -8.64 8.56 -4.18
N ARG A 21 -8.11 7.39 -3.86
CA ARG A 21 -6.77 7.13 -3.34
C ARG A 21 -6.32 5.81 -3.94
N VAL A 22 -5.02 5.63 -4.07
CA VAL A 22 -4.37 4.42 -4.61
C VAL A 22 -4.78 4.08 -6.05
N GLU A 23 -5.31 5.07 -6.78
CA GLU A 23 -5.64 5.00 -8.20
C GLU A 23 -4.40 4.77 -9.07
N ASP A 24 -3.26 5.33 -8.66
CA ASP A 24 -1.96 5.13 -9.27
C ASP A 24 -1.49 3.68 -9.13
N LEU A 25 -1.68 3.09 -7.95
CA LEU A 25 -1.36 1.70 -7.67
C LEU A 25 -2.28 0.74 -8.43
N ASP A 26 -3.59 1.05 -8.52
CA ASP A 26 -4.52 0.28 -9.35
C ASP A 26 -4.10 0.25 -10.81
N TRP A 27 -3.79 1.41 -11.38
CA TRP A 27 -3.32 1.50 -12.76
C TRP A 27 -2.02 0.74 -12.95
N ALA A 28 -1.09 0.84 -12.00
CA ALA A 28 0.17 0.09 -12.04
C ALA A 28 -0.05 -1.43 -12.00
N ILE A 29 -1.00 -1.93 -11.18
CA ILE A 29 -1.35 -3.34 -11.16
C ILE A 29 -1.92 -3.78 -12.51
N ARG A 30 -2.86 -3.01 -13.09
CA ARG A 30 -3.43 -3.32 -14.41
C ARG A 30 -2.38 -3.33 -15.51
N LEU A 31 -1.46 -2.36 -15.50
CA LEU A 31 -0.34 -2.32 -16.44
C LEU A 31 0.52 -3.58 -16.31
N ALA A 32 0.88 -3.97 -15.07
CA ALA A 32 1.71 -5.15 -14.83
C ALA A 32 1.01 -6.44 -15.30
N LEU A 33 -0.28 -6.58 -15.04
CA LEU A 33 -1.09 -7.72 -15.49
C LEU A 33 -1.23 -7.77 -17.01
N ALA A 34 -1.19 -6.62 -17.68
CA ALA A 34 -1.13 -6.51 -19.14
C ALA A 34 0.27 -6.75 -19.73
N GLY A 35 1.26 -7.13 -18.90
CA GLY A 35 2.64 -7.39 -19.33
C GLY A 35 3.50 -6.14 -19.47
N GLY A 36 3.07 -5.00 -18.92
CA GLY A 36 3.85 -3.77 -18.86
C GLY A 36 4.95 -3.82 -17.79
N TRP A 37 5.93 -2.94 -17.93
CA TRP A 37 7.16 -2.93 -17.13
C TRP A 37 7.39 -1.54 -16.53
N PHE A 38 8.02 -1.51 -15.35
CA PHE A 38 8.39 -0.27 -14.68
C PHE A 38 9.89 -0.07 -14.76
N ILE A 39 10.30 1.13 -15.18
CA ILE A 39 11.70 1.54 -15.25
C ILE A 39 11.89 2.70 -14.28
N GLY A 40 12.87 2.57 -13.39
CA GLY A 40 13.31 3.63 -12.48
C GLY A 40 14.66 4.18 -12.91
N THR A 41 15.00 5.37 -12.41
CA THR A 41 16.34 5.98 -12.52
C THR A 41 16.86 6.33 -11.13
N GLU A 42 18.18 6.30 -10.94
CA GLU A 42 18.84 6.75 -9.72
C GLU A 42 18.89 8.29 -9.63
N GLU A 43 18.71 8.97 -10.76
CA GLU A 43 18.71 10.42 -10.83
C GLU A 43 17.49 11.03 -10.12
N THR A 44 17.73 12.08 -9.34
CA THR A 44 16.64 12.83 -8.70
C THR A 44 16.00 13.77 -9.73
N LEU A 45 14.91 13.31 -10.35
CA LEU A 45 14.19 14.09 -11.36
C LEU A 45 13.21 15.11 -10.79
N PHE A 46 12.72 14.89 -9.56
CA PHE A 46 11.74 15.78 -8.92
C PHE A 46 11.82 15.70 -7.40
N LEU A 47 11.68 16.85 -6.72
CA LEU A 47 11.63 16.93 -5.28
C LEU A 47 10.17 17.12 -4.83
N GLN A 48 9.58 16.08 -4.24
CA GLN A 48 8.20 16.11 -3.76
C GLN A 48 8.14 16.43 -2.26
N HIS A 49 7.45 17.51 -1.91
CA HIS A 49 7.18 17.84 -0.51
C HIS A 49 5.90 17.17 -0.02
N ALA A 50 6.01 16.37 1.06
CA ALA A 50 4.85 15.78 1.72
C ALA A 50 4.29 16.77 2.74
N THR A 51 3.15 17.39 2.45
CA THR A 51 2.43 18.24 3.42
C THR A 51 1.60 17.40 4.39
N THR A 52 1.60 17.72 5.68
CA THR A 52 0.68 17.16 6.66
C THR A 52 -0.64 17.91 6.61
N GLY A 53 -1.63 17.37 5.89
CA GLY A 53 -3.00 17.89 5.87
C GLY A 53 -3.92 17.03 6.73
N ALA A 54 -4.82 17.64 7.48
CA ALA A 54 -5.85 16.97 8.28
C ALA A 54 -6.77 16.04 7.46
N ASP A 55 -6.82 16.24 6.13
CA ASP A 55 -7.60 15.46 5.18
C ASP A 55 -6.99 14.06 4.86
N LYS A 56 -5.79 13.77 5.38
CA LYS A 56 -5.11 12.47 5.25
C LYS A 56 -5.54 11.48 6.34
N SER A 57 -6.86 11.29 6.50
CA SER A 57 -7.42 10.35 7.49
C SER A 57 -6.91 8.92 7.25
N TYR A 58 -6.48 8.28 8.34
CA TYR A 58 -6.01 6.89 8.32
C TYR A 58 -7.12 5.92 7.89
N GLU A 59 -8.37 6.23 8.22
CA GLU A 59 -9.57 5.50 7.79
C GLU A 59 -9.69 5.49 6.27
N ARG A 60 -9.63 6.67 5.62
CA ARG A 60 -9.75 6.78 4.17
C ARG A 60 -8.65 6.02 3.45
N ASN A 61 -7.43 5.99 4.01
CA ASN A 61 -6.33 5.23 3.43
C ASN A 61 -6.53 3.70 3.60
N ARG A 62 -7.00 3.26 4.77
CA ARG A 62 -7.33 1.86 5.03
C ARG A 62 -8.41 1.38 4.05
N ASP A 63 -9.50 2.14 3.92
CA ASP A 63 -10.66 1.73 3.12
C ASP A 63 -10.31 1.68 1.62
N ALA A 64 -9.49 2.63 1.14
CA ALA A 64 -9.00 2.60 -0.24
C ALA A 64 -8.07 1.41 -0.53
N GLU A 65 -7.14 1.08 0.38
CA GLU A 65 -6.27 -0.10 0.21
C GLU A 65 -7.07 -1.42 0.27
N ILE A 66 -8.13 -1.49 1.08
CA ILE A 66 -9.05 -2.64 1.11
C ILE A 66 -9.82 -2.75 -0.21
N ALA A 67 -10.41 -1.65 -0.69
CA ALA A 67 -11.13 -1.63 -1.96
C ALA A 67 -10.23 -2.06 -3.13
N LEU A 68 -8.96 -1.64 -3.12
CA LEU A 68 -7.98 -2.09 -4.10
C LEU A 68 -7.71 -3.60 -4.01
N ALA A 69 -7.56 -4.15 -2.81
CA ALA A 69 -7.38 -5.58 -2.62
C ALA A 69 -8.62 -6.37 -3.07
N GLU A 70 -9.82 -5.82 -2.86
CA GLU A 70 -11.08 -6.42 -3.31
C GLU A 70 -11.22 -6.38 -4.84
N LYS A 71 -10.83 -5.28 -5.48
CA LYS A 71 -10.80 -5.16 -6.95
C LYS A 71 -9.89 -6.19 -7.61
N HIS A 72 -8.72 -6.46 -7.02
CA HIS A 72 -7.72 -7.41 -7.55
C HIS A 72 -7.76 -8.78 -6.87
N THR A 73 -8.94 -9.19 -6.38
CA THR A 73 -9.11 -10.43 -5.59
C THR A 73 -8.61 -11.66 -6.33
N ASP A 74 -8.93 -11.82 -7.61
CA ASP A 74 -8.61 -13.04 -8.37
C ASP A 74 -7.10 -13.23 -8.52
N TYR A 75 -6.40 -12.16 -8.89
CA TYR A 75 -4.94 -12.17 -8.94
C TYR A 75 -4.33 -12.43 -7.55
N LEU A 76 -4.83 -11.75 -6.52
CA LEU A 76 -4.29 -11.93 -5.17
C LEU A 76 -4.55 -13.34 -4.61
N ARG A 77 -5.64 -13.99 -5.00
CA ARG A 77 -5.94 -15.37 -4.65
C ARG A 77 -5.05 -16.35 -5.40
N SER A 78 -4.75 -16.12 -6.67
CA SER A 78 -3.87 -16.99 -7.46
C SER A 78 -2.47 -17.10 -6.84
N ILE A 79 -1.97 -16.01 -6.26
CA ILE A 79 -0.68 -15.99 -5.54
C ILE A 79 -0.80 -16.21 -4.02
N ARG A 80 -1.99 -16.57 -3.52
CA ARG A 80 -2.31 -16.79 -2.09
C ARG A 80 -1.96 -15.61 -1.16
N ARG A 81 -2.05 -14.37 -1.67
CA ARG A 81 -1.76 -13.15 -0.91
C ARG A 81 -2.99 -12.31 -0.55
N TYR A 82 -4.18 -12.68 -1.02
CA TYR A 82 -5.41 -11.93 -0.75
C TYR A 82 -5.65 -11.64 0.73
N HIS A 83 -5.51 -12.65 1.60
CA HIS A 83 -5.68 -12.47 3.04
C HIS A 83 -4.71 -11.44 3.62
N LEU A 84 -3.45 -11.46 3.20
CA LEU A 84 -2.46 -10.49 3.65
C LEU A 84 -2.79 -9.09 3.11
N ALA A 85 -3.01 -8.96 1.81
CA ALA A 85 -3.29 -7.69 1.14
C ALA A 85 -4.52 -6.97 1.72
N ARG A 86 -5.58 -7.72 2.04
CA ARG A 86 -6.81 -7.15 2.62
C ARG A 86 -6.67 -6.78 4.10
N ASN A 87 -5.90 -7.53 4.89
CA ASN A 87 -5.82 -7.35 6.34
C ASN A 87 -4.66 -6.43 6.78
N TRP A 88 -3.64 -6.27 5.95
CA TRP A 88 -2.49 -5.42 6.25
C TRP A 88 -2.83 -3.92 6.41
N PRO A 89 -3.72 -3.33 5.59
CA PRO A 89 -4.17 -1.94 5.78
C PRO A 89 -4.83 -1.73 7.14
N VAL A 90 -5.59 -2.73 7.61
CA VAL A 90 -6.24 -2.73 8.94
C VAL A 90 -5.21 -2.77 10.06
N LEU A 91 -4.16 -3.59 9.90
CA LEU A 91 -3.06 -3.64 10.85
C LEU A 91 -2.34 -2.29 10.96
N ARG A 92 -2.01 -1.66 9.82
CA ARG A 92 -1.41 -0.32 9.76
C ARG A 92 -2.32 0.74 10.38
N TYR A 93 -3.62 0.65 10.15
CA TYR A 93 -4.61 1.54 10.75
C TYR A 93 -4.55 1.53 12.28
N TYR A 94 -4.55 0.35 12.91
CA TYR A 94 -4.45 0.23 14.36
C TYR A 94 -3.12 0.74 14.92
N HIS A 95 -2.02 0.50 14.20
CA HIS A 95 -0.72 1.06 14.56
C HIS A 95 -0.73 2.59 14.58
N PHE A 96 -1.29 3.24 13.55
CA PHE A 96 -1.38 4.70 13.48
C PHE A 96 -2.32 5.29 14.53
N LYS A 97 -3.39 4.57 14.90
CA LYS A 97 -4.27 4.93 16.02
C LYS A 97 -3.69 4.63 17.40
N ARG A 98 -2.52 3.97 17.47
CA ARG A 98 -1.89 3.49 18.73
C ARG A 98 -2.77 2.53 19.53
N ASP A 99 -3.70 1.86 18.86
CA ASP A 99 -4.52 0.79 19.45
C ASP A 99 -3.78 -0.54 19.32
N TYR A 100 -2.91 -0.81 20.30
CA TYR A 100 -2.05 -1.99 20.27
C TYR A 100 -2.79 -3.31 20.54
N LEU A 101 -3.95 -3.27 21.22
CA LEU A 101 -4.73 -4.47 21.49
C LEU A 101 -5.36 -4.96 20.18
N SER A 102 -6.07 -4.08 19.47
CA SER A 102 -6.65 -4.40 18.17
C SER A 102 -5.57 -4.74 17.14
N PHE A 103 -4.42 -4.07 17.20
CA PHE A 103 -3.24 -4.43 16.40
C PHE A 103 -2.79 -5.88 16.65
N ALA A 104 -2.63 -6.28 17.92
CA ALA A 104 -2.17 -7.62 18.26
C ALA A 104 -3.16 -8.71 17.82
N LEU A 105 -4.47 -8.48 18.03
CA LEU A 105 -5.53 -9.38 17.57
C LEU A 105 -5.54 -9.50 16.05
N GLN A 106 -5.43 -8.38 15.34
CA GLN A 106 -5.39 -8.38 13.88
C GLN A 106 -4.12 -9.04 13.35
N PHE A 107 -2.98 -8.85 14.02
CA PHE A 107 -1.74 -9.52 13.66
C PHE A 107 -1.86 -11.03 13.85
N LEU A 108 -2.41 -11.49 14.97
CA LEU A 108 -2.66 -12.91 15.22
C LEU A 108 -3.53 -13.52 14.12
N ARG A 109 -4.57 -12.81 13.69
CA ARG A 109 -5.44 -13.24 12.57
C ARG A 109 -4.67 -13.43 11.26
N ILE A 110 -3.77 -12.50 10.91
CA ILE A 110 -2.93 -12.61 9.71
C ILE A 110 -1.95 -13.79 9.88
N TRP A 111 -1.35 -13.92 11.07
CA TRP A 111 -0.37 -14.94 11.39
C TRP A 111 -0.95 -16.36 11.33
N LEU A 112 -2.17 -16.57 11.81
CA LEU A 112 -2.85 -17.88 11.78
C LEU A 112 -3.07 -18.41 10.36
N VAL A 113 -3.22 -17.52 9.37
CA VAL A 113 -3.43 -17.92 7.96
C VAL A 113 -2.11 -18.08 7.23
N ASN A 114 -1.09 -17.27 7.53
CA ASN A 114 0.19 -17.32 6.82
C ASN A 114 1.37 -16.87 7.72
N PRO A 115 1.85 -17.73 8.64
CA PRO A 115 2.77 -17.33 9.69
C PRO A 115 4.15 -16.92 9.14
N LEU A 116 4.67 -17.64 8.14
CA LEU A 116 5.96 -17.33 7.51
C LEU A 116 5.94 -15.97 6.79
N MET A 117 4.87 -15.70 6.04
CA MET A 117 4.76 -14.49 5.24
C MET A 117 4.49 -13.26 6.12
N ALA A 118 3.67 -13.41 7.16
CA ALA A 118 3.39 -12.35 8.13
C ALA A 118 4.67 -11.91 8.88
N THR A 119 5.43 -12.87 9.39
CA THR A 119 6.68 -12.58 10.12
C THR A 119 7.74 -11.96 9.20
N LYS A 120 7.93 -12.50 7.98
CA LYS A 120 8.86 -11.91 7.00
C LYS A 120 8.49 -10.47 6.65
N HIS A 121 7.19 -10.20 6.46
CA HIS A 121 6.72 -8.88 6.10
C HIS A 121 6.91 -7.87 7.25
N ILE A 122 6.56 -8.23 8.49
CA ILE A 122 6.81 -7.36 9.65
C ILE A 122 8.30 -7.10 9.84
N LEU A 123 9.15 -8.11 9.76
CA LEU A 123 10.59 -7.94 9.92
C LEU A 123 11.20 -7.05 8.83
N ALA A 124 10.69 -7.11 7.60
CA ALA A 124 11.15 -6.28 6.50
C ALA A 124 10.67 -4.82 6.61
N THR A 125 9.43 -4.59 7.05
CA THR A 125 8.82 -3.25 7.04
C THR A 125 8.86 -2.53 8.38
N GLY A 126 8.81 -3.25 9.49
CA GLY A 126 8.72 -2.72 10.85
C GLY A 126 9.93 -1.88 11.27
N PRO A 127 11.17 -2.40 11.19
CA PRO A 127 12.38 -1.66 11.56
C PRO A 127 12.57 -0.38 10.73
N LYS A 128 12.29 -0.45 9.41
CA LYS A 128 12.37 0.70 8.51
C LYS A 128 11.39 1.79 8.91
N ARG A 129 10.16 1.41 9.31
CA ARG A 129 9.13 2.36 9.75
C ARG A 129 9.49 3.02 11.07
N LEU A 130 9.95 2.25 12.06
CA LEU A 130 10.38 2.79 13.35
C LEU A 130 11.58 3.74 13.22
N ALA A 131 12.55 3.40 12.37
CA ALA A 131 13.69 4.27 12.08
C ALA A 131 13.25 5.59 11.42
N HIS A 132 12.30 5.53 10.49
CA HIS A 132 11.73 6.73 9.86
C HIS A 132 10.99 7.62 10.87
N GLU A 133 10.16 7.03 11.74
CA GLU A 133 9.43 7.77 12.78
C GLU A 133 10.36 8.40 13.82
N ARG A 134 11.45 7.73 14.19
CA ARG A 134 12.48 8.31 15.07
C ARG A 134 13.18 9.51 14.44
N ARG A 135 13.50 9.44 13.14
CA ARG A 135 14.11 10.56 12.40
C ARG A 135 13.17 11.76 12.31
N MET A 136 11.88 11.52 12.06
CA MET A 136 10.88 12.59 12.05
C MET A 136 10.76 13.29 13.41
N ARG A 137 10.79 12.52 14.52
CA ARG A 137 10.76 13.09 15.89
C ARG A 137 12.04 13.83 16.29
N ALA A 138 13.19 13.48 15.74
CA ALA A 138 14.47 14.15 16.02
C ALA A 138 14.63 15.48 15.26
N GLN A 139 13.76 15.75 14.28
CA GLN A 139 13.73 16.98 13.48
C GLN A 139 12.54 17.89 13.86
N SER A 140 11.79 17.54 14.91
CA SER A 140 10.67 18.30 15.46
C SER A 140 11.08 19.05 16.73
#